data_AF-A0A4Q3KGI6-F1
#
_entry.id   AF-A0A4Q3KGI6-F1
#
_cell.length_a   1.000
_cell.length_b   1.000
_cell.length_c   1.000
_cell.angle_alpha   90.00
_cell.angle_beta   90.00
_cell.angle_gamma   90.00
#
_symmetry.space_group_name_H-M   'P 1'
#
loop_
_entity.id
_entity.type
_entity.pdbx_description
1 polymer ?
#
loop_
_entity_poly.entity_id
_entity_poly.type
_entity_poly.pdbx_seq_one_letter_code
_entity_poly.pdbx_strand_id
1 'polypeptide(L)'
;MLISKVKAVRVIHLTGETEYQDETYQLSRTIGVIELTGSRQEGRGATLKVGFTDEVPTPGPTFVADEHEAVGTITLPGIQFAAYLALAQTPAAHFRIGDPAEQNALGLEATILR
;
A
#
# COMPACT_ATOMS: atom_id res chain seq x y z
N MET A 1 1.79 14.42 5.47
CA MET A 1 2.28 13.08 5.89
C MET A 1 1.35 12.50 6.94
N LEU A 2 0.97 11.24 6.78
CA LEU A 2 0.05 10.51 7.66
C LEU A 2 0.69 9.17 8.06
N ILE A 3 0.71 8.83 9.35
CA ILE A 3 1.14 7.50 9.83
C ILE A 3 -0.04 6.87 10.56
N SER A 4 -0.43 5.67 10.13
CA SER A 4 -1.58 4.97 10.72
C SER A 4 -1.26 3.51 11.03
N LYS A 5 -1.83 3.02 12.13
CA LYS A 5 -1.77 1.60 12.48
C LYS A 5 -2.64 0.81 11.52
N VAL A 6 -2.15 -0.33 11.02
CA VAL A 6 -2.93 -1.25 10.19
C VAL A 6 -4.10 -1.81 11.02
N LYS A 7 -5.32 -1.66 10.49
CA LYS A 7 -6.57 -2.15 11.09
C LYS A 7 -7.21 -3.27 10.29
N ALA A 8 -7.11 -3.18 8.97
CA ALA A 8 -7.55 -4.22 8.06
C ALA A 8 -6.50 -4.45 6.99
N VAL A 9 -6.39 -5.70 6.57
CA VAL A 9 -5.56 -6.14 5.46
C VAL A 9 -6.46 -6.89 4.49
N ARG A 10 -6.54 -6.41 3.26
CA ARG A 10 -7.19 -7.12 2.14
C ARG A 10 -6.11 -7.52 1.14
N VAL A 11 -6.21 -8.75 0.66
CA VAL A 11 -5.20 -9.34 -0.24
C VAL A 11 -5.88 -9.85 -1.48
N ILE A 12 -5.32 -9.47 -2.63
CA ILE A 12 -5.68 -10.01 -3.93
C ILE A 12 -4.43 -10.69 -4.45
N HIS A 13 -4.50 -12.01 -4.66
CA HIS A 13 -3.40 -12.79 -5.20
C HIS A 13 -3.75 -13.22 -6.62
N LEU A 14 -2.85 -12.97 -7.55
CA LEU A 14 -3.04 -13.15 -8.99
C LEU A 14 -1.92 -14.03 -9.54
N THR A 15 -2.12 -14.59 -10.73
CA THR A 15 -1.20 -15.59 -11.31
C THR A 15 0.09 -14.99 -11.90
N GLY A 16 0.25 -13.66 -11.90
CA GLY A 16 1.36 -12.98 -12.60
C GLY A 16 1.10 -12.73 -14.09
N GLU A 17 -0.06 -13.15 -14.60
CA GLU A 17 -0.47 -12.96 -16.00
C GLU A 17 -1.69 -12.04 -16.14
N THR A 18 -2.17 -11.50 -15.02
CA THR A 18 -3.39 -10.70 -14.96
C THR A 18 -3.08 -9.23 -14.73
N GLU A 19 -3.86 -8.35 -15.36
CA GLU A 19 -3.86 -6.93 -15.04
C GLU A 19 -4.71 -6.67 -13.80
N TYR A 20 -4.22 -5.82 -12.92
CA TYR A 20 -5.00 -5.25 -11.83
C TYR A 20 -5.33 -3.81 -12.17
N GLN A 21 -6.58 -3.40 -11.94
CA GLN A 21 -7.00 -2.01 -12.11
C GLN A 21 -7.92 -1.60 -10.98
N ASP A 22 -7.60 -0.46 -10.38
CA ASP A 22 -8.39 0.17 -9.34
C ASP A 22 -8.19 1.68 -9.43
N GLU A 23 -9.22 2.37 -9.91
CA GLU A 23 -9.20 3.79 -10.26
C GLU A 23 -8.02 4.14 -11.19
N THR A 24 -7.06 4.93 -10.70
CA THR A 24 -5.86 5.36 -11.44
C THR A 24 -4.67 4.44 -11.23
N TYR A 25 -4.79 3.41 -10.39
CA TYR A 25 -3.74 2.45 -10.09
C TYR A 25 -3.92 1.19 -10.95
N GLN A 26 -3.09 1.06 -11.98
CA GLN A 26 -3.13 -0.06 -12.92
C GLN A 26 -1.79 -0.78 -12.94
N LEU A 27 -1.79 -2.10 -12.77
CA LEU A 27 -0.60 -2.95 -12.75
C LEU A 27 -0.71 -4.03 -13.81
N SER A 28 0.34 -4.18 -14.60
CA SER A 28 0.50 -5.29 -15.54
C SER A 28 1.24 -6.45 -14.86
N ARG A 29 0.98 -7.68 -15.31
CA ARG A 29 1.61 -8.92 -14.80
C ARG A 29 1.61 -9.00 -13.27
N THR A 30 0.45 -8.76 -12.68
CA THR A 30 0.30 -8.59 -11.24
C THR A 30 0.40 -9.93 -10.54
N ILE A 31 1.24 -10.00 -9.52
CA ILE A 31 1.40 -11.14 -8.60
C ILE A 31 0.44 -10.99 -7.42
N GLY A 32 0.30 -9.76 -6.90
CA GLY A 32 -0.70 -9.48 -5.90
C GLY A 32 -0.80 -8.02 -5.53
N VAL A 33 -1.84 -7.70 -4.79
CA VAL A 33 -2.08 -6.39 -4.20
C VAL A 33 -2.44 -6.58 -2.72
N ILE A 34 -1.79 -5.81 -1.86
CA ILE A 34 -2.10 -5.72 -0.44
C ILE A 34 -2.68 -4.35 -0.18
N GLU A 35 -3.93 -4.30 0.26
CA GLU A 35 -4.61 -3.09 0.70
C GLU A 35 -4.60 -3.02 2.22
N LEU A 36 -4.07 -1.91 2.75
CA LEU A 36 -3.96 -1.64 4.17
C LEU A 36 -4.87 -0.48 4.54
N THR A 37 -5.83 -0.73 5.42
CA THR A 37 -6.70 0.33 5.95
C THR A 37 -6.29 0.67 7.36
N GLY A 38 -6.14 1.96 7.64
CA GLY A 38 -5.84 2.50 8.95
C GLY A 38 -7.07 3.07 9.66
N SER A 39 -6.88 3.52 10.90
CA SER A 39 -7.89 4.33 11.58
C SER A 39 -8.09 5.66 10.85
N ARG A 40 -9.30 6.22 10.93
CA ARG A 40 -9.55 7.60 10.53
C ARG A 40 -8.73 8.57 11.40
N GLN A 41 -8.10 9.55 10.76
CA GLN A 41 -7.44 10.68 11.42
C GLN A 41 -8.07 11.97 10.91
N GLU A 42 -8.52 12.83 11.82
CA GLU A 42 -9.17 14.12 11.49
C GLU A 42 -10.37 13.98 10.53
N GLY A 43 -11.13 12.88 10.65
CA GLY A 43 -12.29 12.59 9.80
C GLY A 43 -11.95 11.88 8.48
N ARG A 44 -10.67 11.82 8.10
CA ARG A 44 -10.19 11.20 6.86
C ARG A 44 -9.76 9.75 7.06
N GLY A 45 -10.23 8.84 6.20
CA GLY A 45 -9.74 7.47 6.08
C GLY A 45 -8.31 7.41 5.52
N ALA A 46 -7.62 6.30 5.76
CA ALA A 46 -6.24 6.12 5.31
C ALA A 46 -6.10 4.74 4.69
N THR A 47 -5.71 4.71 3.42
CA THR A 47 -5.52 3.47 2.67
C THR A 47 -4.18 3.47 1.95
N LEU A 48 -3.37 2.44 2.17
CA LEU A 48 -2.16 2.19 1.39
C LEU A 48 -2.35 0.94 0.54
N LYS A 49 -2.23 1.08 -0.78
CA LYS A 49 -2.25 -0.05 -1.73
C LYS A 49 -0.80 -0.39 -2.11
N VAL A 50 -0.39 -1.63 -1.89
CA VAL A 50 0.95 -2.12 -2.26
C VAL A 50 0.77 -3.16 -3.36
N GLY A 51 1.14 -2.80 -4.58
CA GLY A 51 1.12 -3.68 -5.74
C GLY A 51 2.44 -4.39 -5.97
N PHE A 52 2.36 -5.62 -6.45
CA PHE A 52 3.49 -6.49 -6.71
C PHE A 52 3.42 -7.03 -8.14
N THR A 53 4.47 -6.78 -8.91
CA THR A 53 4.57 -7.18 -10.34
C THR A 53 5.95 -7.75 -10.65
N ASP A 54 6.01 -8.64 -11.64
CA ASP A 54 7.28 -9.15 -12.19
C ASP A 54 7.84 -8.25 -13.32
N GLU A 55 7.15 -7.17 -13.68
CA GLU A 55 7.65 -6.14 -14.58
C GLU A 55 8.44 -5.05 -13.85
N VAL A 56 8.95 -4.08 -14.61
CA VAL A 56 9.50 -2.84 -14.05
C VAL A 56 8.42 -2.22 -13.17
N PRO A 57 8.69 -1.96 -11.87
CA PRO A 57 7.70 -1.46 -10.92
C PRO A 57 7.08 -0.14 -11.41
N THR A 58 5.90 -0.26 -12.01
CA THR A 58 5.12 0.83 -12.58
C THR A 58 3.64 0.56 -12.29
N PRO A 59 2.84 1.60 -11.98
CA PRO A 59 3.21 3.01 -11.90
C PRO A 59 4.06 3.30 -10.64
N GLY A 60 4.73 4.45 -10.65
CA GLY A 60 5.43 4.96 -9.47
C GLY A 60 4.46 5.21 -8.29
N PRO A 61 4.99 5.47 -7.09
CA PRO A 61 4.16 5.73 -5.92
C PRO A 61 3.31 6.98 -6.14
N THR A 62 2.04 6.90 -5.73
CA THR A 62 1.10 8.02 -5.81
C THR A 62 0.56 8.37 -4.43
N PHE A 63 0.14 9.63 -4.30
CA PHE A 63 -0.60 10.13 -3.15
C PHE A 63 -1.79 10.93 -3.68
N VAL A 64 -2.99 10.50 -3.30
CA VAL A 64 -4.25 11.19 -3.60
C VAL A 64 -4.98 11.38 -2.29
N ALA A 65 -5.42 12.60 -2.00
CA ALA A 65 -6.22 12.87 -0.81
C ALA A 65 -7.35 13.83 -1.13
N ASP A 66 -8.54 13.52 -0.61
CA ASP A 66 -9.72 14.38 -0.64
C ASP A 66 -10.22 14.65 0.79
N GLU A 67 -11.43 15.16 0.96
CA GLU A 67 -12.01 15.45 2.29
C GLU A 67 -12.33 14.20 3.13
N HIS A 68 -12.35 13.00 2.53
CA HIS A 68 -12.80 11.76 3.15
C HIS A 68 -11.73 10.68 3.23
N GLU A 69 -10.76 10.66 2.32
CA GLU A 69 -9.74 9.63 2.26
C GLU A 69 -8.37 10.17 1.83
N ALA A 70 -7.31 9.55 2.37
CA ALA A 70 -5.95 9.63 1.85
C ALA A 70 -5.56 8.24 1.34
N VAL A 71 -5.24 8.15 0.06
CA VAL A 71 -4.82 6.94 -0.63
C VAL A 71 -3.36 7.09 -1.06
N GLY A 72 -2.51 6.16 -0.59
CA GLY A 72 -1.15 6.00 -1.07
C GLY A 72 -1.03 4.74 -1.91
N THR A 73 -0.10 4.74 -2.87
CA THR A 73 0.29 3.53 -3.59
C THR A 73 1.81 3.29 -3.55
N ILE A 74 2.23 2.03 -3.59
CA ILE A 74 3.62 1.59 -3.78
C ILE A 74 3.59 0.41 -4.74
N THR A 75 4.45 0.42 -5.75
CA THR A 75 4.65 -0.74 -6.63
C THR A 75 6.02 -1.34 -6.36
N LEU A 76 6.07 -2.65 -6.13
CA LEU A 76 7.27 -3.39 -5.77
C LEU A 76 7.46 -4.62 -6.66
N PRO A 77 8.69 -5.18 -6.73
CA PRO A 77 8.93 -6.46 -7.35
C PRO A 77 8.12 -7.61 -6.72
N GLY A 78 7.60 -8.51 -7.55
CA GLY A 78 6.80 -9.68 -7.16
C GLY A 78 7.40 -10.53 -6.04
N ILE A 79 8.73 -10.70 -6.07
CA ILE A 79 9.49 -11.47 -5.08
C ILE A 79 9.32 -10.96 -3.63
N GLN A 80 8.89 -9.72 -3.44
CA GLN A 80 8.70 -9.12 -2.11
C GLN A 80 7.30 -9.37 -1.52
N PHE A 81 6.37 -9.92 -2.30
CA PHE A 81 4.96 -10.06 -1.91
C PHE A 81 4.78 -10.79 -0.57
N ALA A 82 5.38 -11.97 -0.42
CA ALA A 82 5.23 -12.78 0.79
C ALA A 82 5.78 -12.08 2.04
N ALA A 83 6.89 -11.36 1.91
CA ALA A 83 7.50 -10.63 3.03
C ALA A 83 6.63 -9.45 3.47
N TYR A 84 6.10 -8.68 2.51
CA TYR A 84 5.18 -7.57 2.81
C TYR A 84 3.85 -8.05 3.37
N LEU A 85 3.34 -9.20 2.93
CA LEU A 85 2.14 -9.80 3.50
C LEU A 85 2.33 -10.21 4.96
N ALA A 86 3.44 -10.88 5.28
CA ALA A 86 3.77 -11.22 6.65
C ALA A 86 3.93 -9.98 7.54
N LEU A 87 4.59 -8.94 7.01
CA LEU A 87 4.74 -7.65 7.68
C LEU A 87 3.37 -7.00 7.97
N ALA A 88 2.51 -6.91 6.95
CA ALA A 88 1.17 -6.32 7.04
C ALA A 88 0.27 -7.00 8.08
N GLN A 89 0.39 -8.32 8.23
CA GLN A 89 -0.41 -9.11 9.18
C GLN A 89 0.09 -9.00 10.62
N THR A 90 1.23 -8.35 10.88
CA THR A 90 1.76 -8.21 12.23
C THR A 90 0.91 -7.21 13.04
N PRO A 91 0.51 -7.50 14.29
CA PRO A 91 -0.34 -6.60 15.10
C PRO A 91 0.26 -5.22 15.38
N ALA A 92 1.57 -5.08 15.23
CA ALA A 92 2.30 -3.83 15.38
C ALA A 92 2.38 -3.03 14.07
N ALA A 93 1.97 -3.58 12.93
CA ALA A 93 2.17 -2.95 11.62
C ALA A 93 1.54 -1.54 11.54
N HIS A 94 2.29 -0.63 10.95
CA HIS A 94 1.90 0.72 10.60
C HIS A 94 2.25 0.99 9.14
N PHE A 95 1.57 1.94 8.53
CA PHE A 95 1.94 2.47 7.24
C PHE A 95 2.00 3.99 7.26
N ARG A 96 2.80 4.53 6.36
CA ARG A 96 2.92 5.96 6.08
C ARG A 96 2.34 6.24 4.70
N ILE A 97 1.52 7.26 4.61
CA ILE A 97 1.14 7.94 3.36
C ILE A 97 1.86 9.29 3.35
N GLY A 98 2.82 9.41 2.43
CA GLY A 98 3.72 10.54 2.30
C GLY A 98 3.24 11.57 1.29
N ASP A 99 3.62 12.81 1.54
CA ASP A 99 3.65 13.87 0.53
C ASP A 99 5.04 14.52 0.64
N PRO A 100 6.00 14.16 -0.23
CA PRO A 100 5.83 13.46 -1.51
C PRO A 100 5.57 11.93 -1.40
N ALA A 101 4.97 11.36 -2.45
CA ALA A 101 4.46 9.98 -2.48
C ALA A 101 5.54 8.90 -2.35
N GLU A 102 6.79 9.21 -2.70
CA GLU A 102 7.96 8.35 -2.54
C GLU A 102 8.24 7.99 -1.08
N GLN A 103 7.64 8.73 -0.14
CA GLN A 103 7.71 8.41 1.28
C GLN A 103 6.65 7.39 1.72
N ASN A 104 5.74 6.94 0.86
CA ASN A 104 4.82 5.85 1.19
C ASN A 104 5.61 4.63 1.69
N ALA A 105 5.21 4.06 2.83
CA ALA A 105 5.95 2.96 3.46
C ALA A 105 5.07 2.09 4.36
N LEU A 106 5.50 0.85 4.57
CA LEU A 106 4.95 -0.11 5.54
C LEU A 106 6.07 -0.51 6.51
N GLY A 107 5.77 -0.58 7.81
CA GLY A 107 6.74 -0.93 8.84
C GLY A 107 6.11 -1.51 10.09
N LEU A 108 6.94 -2.05 10.99
CA LEU A 108 6.49 -2.70 12.22
C LEU A 108 6.14 -1.72 13.34
N GLU A 109 6.60 -0.48 13.28
CA GLU A 109 6.34 0.51 14.32
C GLU A 109 6.23 1.91 13.70
N ALA A 110 5.41 2.76 14.30
CA ALA A 110 5.24 4.15 13.86
C ALA A 110 6.55 4.96 13.92
N THR A 111 7.43 4.65 14.87
CA THR A 111 8.75 5.29 15.08
C THR A 111 9.69 5.11 13.91
N ILE A 112 9.67 3.94 13.26
CA ILE A 112 10.53 3.62 12.11
C ILE A 112 10.07 4.36 10.85
N LEU A 113 8.81 4.80 10.83
CA LEU A 113 8.20 5.49 9.69
C LEU A 113 8.23 7.03 9.82
N ARG A 114 8.78 7.57 10.90
CA ARG A 114 8.89 9.02 11.11
C ARG A 114 10.01 9.64 10.28
#